data_AF-A0AAV9D9R9-F1
#
_entry.id   AF-A0AAV9D9R9-F1
#
_cell.length_a   1.000
_cell.length_b   1.000
_cell.length_c   1.000
_cell.angle_alpha   90.00
_cell.angle_beta   90.00
_cell.angle_gamma   90.00
#
_symmetry.space_group_name_H-M   'P 1'
#
loop_
_entity.id
_entity.type
_entity.pdbx_description
1 polymer ?
#
loop_
_entity_poly.entity_id
_entity_poly.type
_entity_poly.pdbx_seq_one_letter_code
_entity_poly.pdbx_strand_id
1 'polypeptide(L)'
;MEGGKAQKVYEDFQPTLKWASDANSHVLAIDVPGFQKEEVYVQVDSAAGKLMVRGEQGAGNTKDSNSEKIKRFKLDLDVPEHSNSEKITGRFNQYSSLVLTIPKNKGKRDIDVVLDKINNNRRVIVIAAAAFTIGFYVSRRLRSIGE
;
A
#
# COMPACT_ATOMS: atom_id res chain seq x y z
N MET A 1 -18.49 -45.40 24.10
CA MET A 1 -19.32 -44.41 23.38
C MET A 1 -18.35 -43.55 22.57
N GLU A 2 -18.18 -43.89 21.30
CA GLU A 2 -17.31 -43.15 20.39
C GLU A 2 -18.08 -41.89 19.98
N GLY A 3 -17.68 -40.73 20.52
CA GLY A 3 -18.32 -39.46 20.21
C GLY A 3 -18.11 -39.14 18.73
N GLY A 4 -19.17 -39.26 17.93
CA GLY A 4 -19.14 -38.90 16.52
C GLY A 4 -18.65 -37.47 16.35
N LYS A 5 -17.47 -37.28 15.76
CA LYS A 5 -16.98 -35.96 15.38
C LYS A 5 -17.91 -35.41 14.30
N ALA A 6 -18.52 -34.26 14.55
CA ALA A 6 -19.28 -33.54 13.54
C ALA A 6 -18.40 -33.34 12.29
N GLN A 7 -18.94 -33.64 11.11
CA GLN A 7 -18.22 -33.48 9.86
C GLN A 7 -18.04 -31.99 9.56
N LYS A 8 -16.78 -31.54 9.39
CA LYS A 8 -16.49 -30.16 8.97
C LYS A 8 -16.71 -30.03 7.46
N VAL A 9 -17.53 -29.06 7.07
CA VAL A 9 -17.78 -28.71 5.67
C VAL A 9 -17.26 -27.30 5.44
N TYR A 10 -16.29 -27.16 4.55
CA TYR A 10 -15.70 -25.85 4.24
C TYR A 10 -16.48 -25.14 3.15
N GLU A 11 -16.76 -23.86 3.38
CA GLU A 11 -17.39 -22.95 2.42
C GLU A 11 -16.41 -21.83 2.10
N ASP A 12 -16.15 -21.60 0.81
CA ASP A 12 -15.27 -20.53 0.39
C ASP A 12 -16.03 -19.20 0.41
N PHE A 13 -15.52 -18.26 1.20
CA PHE A 13 -15.99 -16.89 1.30
C PHE A 13 -15.18 -16.00 0.35
N GLN A 14 -15.85 -15.09 -0.36
CA GLN A 14 -15.19 -14.09 -1.22
C GLN A 14 -15.24 -12.70 -0.56
N PRO A 15 -14.12 -12.21 0.01
CA PRO A 15 -14.05 -10.87 0.56
C PRO A 15 -14.17 -9.79 -0.51
N THR A 16 -14.70 -8.63 -0.14
CA THR A 16 -14.67 -7.45 -1.01
C THR A 16 -13.39 -6.66 -0.76
N LEU A 17 -12.71 -6.25 -1.83
CA LEU A 17 -11.43 -5.54 -1.81
C LEU A 17 -11.61 -4.11 -2.29
N LYS A 18 -11.09 -3.13 -1.55
CA LYS A 18 -11.11 -1.71 -1.90
C LYS A 18 -9.73 -1.11 -1.75
N TRP A 19 -9.16 -0.63 -2.85
CA TRP A 19 -7.89 0.05 -2.88
C TRP A 19 -8.06 1.57 -2.89
N ALA A 20 -7.21 2.26 -2.15
CA ALA A 20 -7.02 3.70 -2.20
C ALA A 20 -5.52 4.02 -2.12
N SER A 21 -5.11 5.21 -2.56
CA SER A 21 -3.72 5.65 -2.44
C SER A 21 -3.63 7.16 -2.31
N ASP A 22 -2.64 7.62 -1.55
CA ASP A 22 -2.25 9.02 -1.44
C ASP A 22 -0.75 9.20 -1.72
N ALA A 23 -0.19 10.38 -1.44
CA ALA A 23 1.23 10.66 -1.65
C ALA A 23 2.18 9.78 -0.81
N ASN A 24 1.71 9.22 0.31
CA ASN A 24 2.55 8.56 1.31
C ASN A 24 2.32 7.05 1.38
N SER A 25 1.16 6.55 0.96
CA SER A 25 0.76 5.16 1.17
C SER A 25 -0.26 4.65 0.16
N HIS A 26 -0.32 3.33 0.04
CA HIS A 26 -1.48 2.60 -0.46
C HIS A 26 -2.27 2.07 0.73
N VAL A 27 -3.59 2.04 0.61
CA VAL A 27 -4.51 1.51 1.60
C VAL A 27 -5.36 0.44 0.94
N LEU A 28 -5.40 -0.75 1.54
CA LEU A 28 -6.26 -1.85 1.14
C LEU A 28 -7.25 -2.14 2.25
N ALA A 29 -8.54 -1.92 2.00
CA ALA A 29 -9.62 -2.39 2.87
C ALA A 29 -10.19 -3.71 2.34
N ILE A 30 -10.28 -4.70 3.22
CA ILE A 30 -10.80 -6.04 2.94
C ILE A 30 -11.99 -6.27 3.86
N ASP A 31 -13.20 -6.33 3.29
CA ASP A 31 -14.42 -6.56 4.04
C ASP A 31 -14.60 -8.08 4.26
N VAL A 32 -14.57 -8.50 5.52
CA VAL A 32 -14.65 -9.90 5.97
C VAL A 32 -15.75 -10.08 7.03
N PRO A 33 -17.01 -9.74 6.71
CA PRO A 33 -18.14 -9.88 7.63
C PRO A 33 -18.27 -11.30 8.17
N GLY A 34 -18.46 -11.39 9.50
CA GLY A 34 -18.59 -12.66 10.20
C GLY A 34 -17.26 -13.28 10.65
N PHE A 35 -16.11 -12.72 10.28
CA PHE A 35 -14.82 -13.12 10.83
C PHE A 35 -14.44 -12.21 12.01
N GLN A 36 -13.88 -12.81 13.06
CA GLN A 36 -13.24 -12.10 14.15
C GLN A 36 -11.80 -11.75 13.79
N LYS A 37 -11.22 -10.78 14.50
CA LYS A 37 -9.83 -10.35 14.25
C LYS A 37 -8.86 -11.52 14.40
N GLU A 38 -9.09 -12.37 15.41
CA GLU A 38 -8.25 -13.51 15.77
C GLU A 38 -8.33 -14.63 14.73
N GLU A 39 -9.37 -14.62 13.89
CA GLU A 39 -9.62 -15.58 12.81
C GLU A 39 -8.99 -15.15 11.48
N VAL A 40 -8.41 -13.94 11.41
CA VAL A 40 -7.81 -13.36 10.20
C VAL A 40 -6.31 -13.19 10.36
N TYR A 41 -5.55 -13.75 9.43
CA TYR A 41 -4.09 -13.76 9.42
C TYR A 41 -3.56 -13.07 8.18
N VAL A 42 -2.52 -12.25 8.38
CA VAL A 42 -1.81 -11.53 7.33
C VAL A 42 -0.36 -11.98 7.33
N GLN A 43 0.17 -12.31 6.16
CA GLN A 43 1.57 -12.62 5.96
C GLN A 43 2.12 -11.76 4.83
N VAL A 44 3.28 -11.17 5.07
CA VAL A 44 4.00 -10.36 4.08
C VAL A 44 5.30 -11.08 3.75
N ASP A 45 5.52 -11.34 2.47
CA ASP A 45 6.82 -11.73 1.94
C ASP A 45 7.45 -10.50 1.27
N SER A 46 8.27 -9.79 2.03
CA SER A 46 8.96 -8.59 1.55
C SER A 46 9.94 -8.86 0.42
N ALA A 47 10.53 -10.06 0.35
CA ALA A 47 11.50 -10.40 -0.68
C ALA A 47 10.82 -10.70 -2.01
N ALA A 48 9.69 -11.40 -1.97
CA ALA A 48 8.88 -11.71 -3.15
C ALA A 48 7.89 -10.60 -3.54
N GLY A 49 7.70 -9.58 -2.69
CA GLY A 49 6.70 -8.54 -2.90
C GLY A 49 5.27 -9.06 -2.83
N LYS A 50 5.01 -10.08 -2.00
CA LYS A 50 3.70 -10.74 -1.88
C LYS A 50 3.02 -10.45 -0.55
N LEU A 51 1.70 -10.35 -0.59
CA LEU A 51 0.82 -10.16 0.55
C LEU A 51 -0.24 -11.27 0.55
N MET A 52 -0.22 -12.11 1.57
CA MET A 52 -1.23 -13.16 1.77
C MET A 52 -2.16 -12.78 2.93
N VAL A 53 -3.46 -12.86 2.71
CA VAL A 53 -4.47 -12.69 3.75
C VAL A 53 -5.38 -13.90 3.76
N ARG A 54 -5.54 -14.54 4.92
CA ARG A 54 -6.41 -15.72 5.07
C ARG A 54 -7.28 -15.59 6.30
N GLY A 55 -8.42 -16.26 6.29
CA GLY A 55 -9.22 -16.43 7.48
C GLY A 55 -10.03 -17.71 7.47
N GLU A 56 -10.31 -18.24 8.65
CA GLU A 56 -11.14 -19.43 8.88
C GLU A 56 -12.00 -19.17 10.12
N GLN A 57 -13.33 -19.26 9.98
CA GLN A 57 -14.22 -19.07 11.11
C GLN A 57 -14.04 -20.18 12.15
N GLY A 58 -14.02 -19.81 13.43
CA GLY A 58 -13.92 -20.73 14.55
C GLY A 58 -15.09 -21.69 14.61
N ALA A 59 -14.78 -22.91 15.05
CA ALA A 59 -15.74 -23.96 15.30
C ALA A 59 -16.72 -23.56 16.42
N GLY A 60 -18.02 -23.57 16.16
CA GLY A 60 -19.08 -23.17 17.09
C GLY A 60 -20.10 -22.16 16.54
N ASN A 61 -19.89 -21.62 15.34
CA ASN A 61 -20.82 -20.64 14.73
C ASN A 61 -22.01 -21.28 13.97
N THR A 62 -22.01 -22.61 13.79
CA THR A 62 -23.11 -23.34 13.13
C THR A 62 -23.95 -24.12 14.14
N LYS A 63 -25.28 -23.96 14.07
CA LYS A 63 -26.27 -24.62 14.94
C LYS A 63 -26.70 -26.01 14.44
N ASP A 64 -26.09 -26.52 13.38
CA ASP A 64 -26.51 -27.78 12.76
C ASP A 64 -25.81 -28.96 13.45
N SER A 65 -26.59 -29.90 13.97
CA SER A 65 -26.12 -30.96 14.88
C SER A 65 -25.33 -32.07 14.18
N ASN A 66 -25.21 -32.04 12.85
CA ASN A 66 -24.57 -33.10 12.07
C ASN A 66 -23.36 -32.63 11.23
N SER A 67 -23.29 -31.34 10.90
CA SER A 67 -22.16 -30.77 10.14
C SER A 67 -21.85 -29.34 10.54
N GLU A 68 -20.58 -29.05 10.77
CA GLU A 68 -20.10 -27.71 11.06
C GLU A 68 -19.69 -27.03 9.75
N LYS A 69 -20.46 -26.02 9.31
CA LYS A 69 -20.06 -25.20 8.14
C LYS A 69 -19.05 -24.16 8.58
N ILE A 70 -17.86 -24.21 7.98
CA ILE A 70 -16.74 -23.33 8.28
C ILE A 70 -16.48 -22.46 7.05
N LYS A 71 -16.71 -21.15 7.19
CA LYS A 71 -16.31 -20.21 6.14
C LYS A 71 -14.81 -19.96 6.19
N ARG A 72 -14.18 -19.91 5.03
CA ARG A 72 -12.76 -19.58 4.89
C ARG A 72 -12.50 -18.71 3.68
N PHE A 73 -11.41 -17.99 3.69
CA PHE A 73 -10.91 -17.30 2.51
C PHE A 73 -9.38 -17.30 2.49
N LYS A 74 -8.83 -17.18 1.28
CA LYS A 74 -7.41 -16.95 1.05
C LYS A 74 -7.24 -16.00 -0.12
N LEU A 75 -6.46 -14.95 0.08
CA LEU A 75 -6.13 -13.95 -0.91
C LEU A 75 -4.61 -13.90 -1.03
N ASP A 76 -4.11 -14.04 -2.25
CA ASP A 76 -2.71 -13.88 -2.61
C ASP A 76 -2.60 -12.64 -3.50
N LEU A 77 -1.97 -11.58 -3.01
CA LEU A 77 -1.91 -10.26 -3.66
C LEU A 77 -0.47 -9.82 -3.87
N ASP A 78 -0.26 -9.01 -4.90
CA ASP A 78 0.99 -8.29 -5.10
C ASP A 78 1.04 -7.02 -4.24
N VAL A 79 2.19 -6.77 -3.62
CA VAL A 79 2.47 -5.49 -2.98
C VAL A 79 2.73 -4.46 -4.08
N PRO A 80 2.07 -3.29 -4.07
CA PRO A 80 2.30 -2.26 -5.07
C PRO A 80 3.77 -1.85 -5.19
N GLU A 81 4.21 -1.53 -6.41
CA GLU A 81 5.57 -1.05 -6.66
C GLU A 81 5.91 0.19 -5.84
N HIS A 82 7.21 0.40 -5.60
CA HIS A 82 7.73 1.48 -4.75
C HIS A 82 7.19 1.51 -3.31
N SER A 83 6.60 0.41 -2.83
CA SER A 83 6.19 0.26 -1.44
C SER A 83 7.34 -0.11 -0.52
N ASN A 84 7.23 0.31 0.74
CA ASN A 84 8.04 -0.18 1.84
C ASN A 84 7.32 -1.37 2.49
N SER A 85 7.56 -2.57 1.96
CA SER A 85 6.88 -3.79 2.42
C SER A 85 7.19 -4.16 3.88
N GLU A 86 8.38 -3.80 4.38
CA GLU A 86 8.78 -4.02 5.77
C GLU A 86 7.96 -3.22 6.78
N LYS A 87 7.30 -2.14 6.33
CA LYS A 87 6.50 -1.25 7.17
C LYS A 87 5.00 -1.36 6.92
N ILE A 88 4.56 -2.44 6.29
CA ILE A 88 3.13 -2.72 6.15
C ILE A 88 2.53 -2.90 7.55
N THR A 89 1.40 -2.24 7.78
CA THR A 89 0.65 -2.33 9.04
C THR A 89 -0.79 -2.72 8.75
N GLY A 90 -1.41 -3.43 9.69
CA GLY A 90 -2.79 -3.87 9.57
C GLY A 90 -3.61 -3.49 10.79
N ARG A 91 -4.86 -3.09 10.55
CA ARG A 91 -5.86 -2.82 11.59
C ARG A 91 -7.17 -3.50 11.24
N PHE A 92 -7.67 -4.32 12.15
CA PHE A 92 -9.04 -4.81 12.11
C PHE A 92 -9.97 -3.79 12.79
N ASN A 93 -11.05 -3.40 12.13
CA ASN A 93 -11.99 -2.41 12.64
C ASN A 93 -13.29 -3.07 13.14
N GLN A 94 -14.16 -2.27 13.74
CA GLN A 94 -15.45 -2.71 14.29
C GLN A 94 -16.50 -3.12 13.23
N TYR A 95 -16.27 -2.79 11.96
CA TYR A 95 -17.17 -3.09 10.84
C TYR A 95 -16.79 -4.38 10.11
N SER A 96 -15.98 -5.23 10.75
CA SER A 96 -15.43 -6.46 10.16
C SER A 96 -14.64 -6.23 8.88
N SER A 97 -13.88 -5.12 8.82
CA SER A 97 -12.91 -4.89 7.75
C SER A 97 -11.48 -4.91 8.28
N LEU A 98 -10.61 -5.62 7.58
CA LEU A 98 -9.16 -5.51 7.71
C LEU A 98 -8.67 -4.37 6.81
N VAL A 99 -8.04 -3.36 7.41
CA VAL A 99 -7.42 -2.25 6.69
C VAL A 99 -5.91 -2.40 6.78
N LEU A 100 -5.28 -2.59 5.62
CA LEU A 100 -3.83 -2.65 5.47
C LEU A 100 -3.32 -1.32 4.92
N THR A 101 -2.36 -0.73 5.63
CA THR A 101 -1.63 0.45 5.19
C THR A 101 -0.26 -0.01 4.71
N ILE A 102 0.01 0.26 3.44
CA ILE A 102 1.25 -0.11 2.74
C ILE A 102 1.99 1.19 2.42
N PRO A 103 2.98 1.59 3.25
CA PRO A 103 3.70 2.83 3.03
C PRO A 103 4.44 2.81 1.71
N LYS A 104 4.51 3.94 1.02
CA LYS A 104 5.42 4.13 -0.12
C LYS A 104 6.82 4.38 0.43
N ASN A 105 7.84 3.88 -0.25
CA ASN A 105 9.20 4.33 -0.02
C ASN A 105 9.22 5.84 -0.24
N LYS A 106 9.78 6.59 0.71
CA LYS A 106 10.03 8.02 0.52
C LYS A 106 11.11 8.16 -0.55
N GLY A 107 10.71 8.08 -1.82
CA GLY A 107 11.55 8.48 -2.93
C GLY A 107 11.88 9.96 -2.76
N LYS A 108 13.15 10.31 -3.01
CA LYS A 108 13.51 11.66 -3.46
C LYS A 108 12.39 12.14 -4.37
N ARG A 109 11.75 13.27 -4.06
CA ARG A 109 10.57 13.78 -4.79
C ARG A 109 10.91 13.81 -6.28
N ASP A 110 9.94 13.79 -7.19
CA ASP A 110 10.23 13.89 -8.64
C ASP A 110 11.19 15.05 -8.96
N ILE A 111 11.08 16.16 -8.23
CA ILE A 111 12.04 17.27 -8.32
C ILE A 111 13.47 16.86 -7.92
N ASP A 112 13.67 16.04 -6.90
CA ASP A 112 14.97 15.61 -6.45
C ASP A 112 15.59 14.60 -7.44
N VAL A 113 14.77 13.79 -8.14
CA VAL A 113 15.20 12.91 -9.25
C VAL A 113 15.57 13.73 -10.48
N VAL A 114 14.76 14.73 -10.83
CA VAL A 114 15.04 15.67 -11.93
C VAL A 114 16.27 16.53 -11.62
N LEU A 115 16.42 17.00 -10.38
CA LEU A 115 17.59 17.75 -9.92
C LEU A 115 18.87 16.90 -9.95
N ASP A 116 18.79 15.61 -9.63
CA ASP A 116 19.94 14.70 -9.72
C ASP A 116 20.40 14.54 -11.19
N LYS A 117 19.45 14.33 -12.11
CA LYS A 117 19.70 14.29 -13.56
C LYS A 117 20.27 15.60 -14.10
N ILE A 118 19.74 16.74 -13.64
CA ILE A 118 20.20 18.08 -14.04
C ILE A 118 21.62 18.33 -13.49
N ASN A 119 21.87 18.05 -12.21
CA ASN A 119 23.13 18.32 -11.53
C ASN A 119 24.33 17.51 -12.08
N ASN A 120 24.09 16.34 -12.69
CA ASN A 120 25.16 15.58 -13.35
C ASN A 120 25.79 16.35 -14.54
N ASN A 121 25.11 17.38 -15.07
CA ASN A 121 25.62 18.30 -16.10
C ASN A 121 25.90 19.71 -15.56
N ARG A 122 26.55 19.82 -14.39
CA ARG A 122 26.84 21.09 -13.67
C ARG A 122 27.37 22.23 -14.56
N ARG A 123 28.14 21.94 -15.62
CA ARG A 123 28.66 22.95 -16.55
C ARG A 123 27.55 23.71 -17.30
N VAL A 124 26.50 23.03 -17.74
CA VAL A 124 25.41 23.64 -18.53
C VAL A 124 24.57 24.58 -17.66
N ILE A 125 24.30 24.19 -16.41
CA ILE A 125 23.49 24.98 -15.47
C ILE A 125 24.19 26.28 -15.10
N VAL A 126 25.48 26.22 -14.76
CA VAL A 126 26.27 27.40 -14.36
C VAL A 126 26.35 28.41 -15.50
N ILE A 127 26.51 27.94 -16.73
CA ILE A 127 26.53 28.79 -17.93
C ILE A 127 25.15 29.44 -18.15
N ALA A 128 24.06 28.68 -18.04
CA ALA A 128 22.72 29.23 -18.16
C ALA A 128 22.46 30.31 -17.11
N ALA A 129 22.75 30.05 -15.82
CA ALA A 129 22.57 31.02 -14.75
C ALA A 129 23.41 32.29 -14.94
N ALA A 130 24.66 32.15 -15.40
CA ALA A 130 25.51 33.28 -15.75
C ALA A 130 24.92 34.08 -16.92
N ALA A 131 24.45 33.42 -17.98
CA ALA A 131 23.83 34.07 -19.13
C ALA A 131 22.53 34.81 -18.76
N PHE A 132 21.69 34.24 -17.91
CA PHE A 132 20.50 34.92 -17.38
C PHE A 132 20.85 36.13 -16.51
N THR A 133 21.88 36.01 -15.66
CA THR A 133 22.35 37.12 -14.81
C THR A 133 22.94 38.25 -15.64
N ILE A 134 23.74 37.91 -16.66
CA ILE A 134 24.33 38.87 -17.61
C ILE A 134 23.21 39.54 -18.43
N GLY A 135 22.26 38.77 -18.97
CA GLY A 135 21.13 39.30 -19.74
C GLY A 135 20.24 40.25 -18.93
N PHE A 136 20.03 39.94 -17.64
CA PHE A 136 19.32 40.82 -16.70
C PHE A 136 20.13 42.09 -16.39
N TYR A 137 21.44 41.98 -16.20
CA TYR A 137 22.33 43.12 -15.92
C TYR A 137 22.44 44.09 -17.11
N VAL A 138 22.56 43.57 -18.34
CA VAL A 138 22.56 44.39 -19.57
C VAL A 138 21.19 45.05 -19.78
N SER A 139 20.09 44.36 -19.50
CA SER A 139 18.74 44.96 -19.56
C SER A 139 18.53 46.10 -18.57
N ARG A 140 19.13 46.02 -17.38
CA ARG A 140 19.05 47.09 -16.37
C ARG A 140 19.88 48.31 -16.77
N ARG A 141 20.98 48.11 -17.49
CA ARG A 141 21.84 49.20 -17.99
C ARG A 141 21.27 49.91 -19.22
N LEU A 142 20.61 49.20 -20.12
CA LEU A 142 19.98 49.81 -21.30
C LEU A 142 18.71 50.61 -20.96
N ARG A 143 18.10 50.39 -19.80
CA ARG A 143 16.96 51.17 -19.31
C ARG A 143 17.35 52.46 -18.56
N SER A 144 18.64 52.67 -18.31
CA SER A 144 19.19 53.81 -17.55
C SER A 144 19.87 54.87 -18.43
N ILE A 145 19.94 54.66 -19.75
CA ILE A 145 20.59 55.58 -20.71
C ILE A 145 19.51 56.36 -21.53
N GLY A 146 18.25 56.25 -21.11
CA GLY A 146 17.10 56.85 -21.79
C GLY A 146 16.39 57.97 -21.02
N GLU A 147 17.06 58.58 -20.03
CA GLU A 147 16.64 59.86 -19.43
C GLU A 147 17.84 60.82 -19.34
#